data_AF-A0A7S1IHJ8-F1
#
_entry.id   AF-A0A7S1IHJ8-F1
#
_cell.length_a   1.000
_cell.length_b   1.000
_cell.length_c   1.000
_cell.angle_alpha   90.00
_cell.angle_beta   90.00
_cell.angle_gamma   90.00
#
_symmetry.space_group_name_H-M   'P 1'
#
loop_
_entity.id
_entity.type
_entity.pdbx_description
1 polymer ?
#
loop_
_entity_poly.entity_id
_entity_poly.type
_entity_poly.pdbx_seq_one_letter_code
_entity_poly.pdbx_strand_id
1 'polypeptide(L)'
;VFSRRRRDGVRYGTHQQQYSNFFADLYSGADVIAIMDSDSVLVTAQTPEEWFDDRGRPINIGVTQWSPRNPKGRWARATALAIGKPQHADFMVNFPIRIPRAVFPALRAHIERHHNATFDTVFYRITDCCEEGYSQFNIILN
;
A
#
# COMPACT_ATOMS: atom_id res chain seq x y z
N VAL A 1 -26.98 -16.15 -1.39
CA VAL A 1 -27.10 -14.67 -1.42
C VAL A 1 -26.54 -14.13 -0.11
N PHE A 2 -25.24 -13.77 -0.07
CA PHE A 2 -24.61 -13.23 1.14
C PHE A 2 -23.88 -11.92 0.80
N SER A 3 -24.63 -10.82 0.75
CA SER A 3 -24.03 -9.48 0.79
C SER A 3 -23.80 -9.11 2.27
N ARG A 4 -22.67 -9.52 2.85
CA ARG A 4 -22.27 -9.05 4.18
C ARG A 4 -21.60 -7.68 4.05
N ARG A 5 -22.40 -6.61 4.02
CA ARG A 5 -21.93 -5.33 4.56
C ARG A 5 -21.72 -5.54 6.06
N ARG A 6 -20.48 -5.62 6.54
CA ARG A 6 -20.18 -5.47 7.97
C ARG A 6 -20.40 -4.00 8.35
N ARG A 7 -20.69 -3.74 9.63
CA ARG A 7 -21.07 -2.42 10.19
C ARG A 7 -20.05 -1.30 9.94
N ASP A 8 -18.88 -1.64 9.41
CA ASP A 8 -17.71 -0.76 9.35
C ASP A 8 -17.38 -0.34 7.90
N GLY A 9 -18.26 -0.60 6.93
CA GLY A 9 -18.11 -0.19 5.53
C GLY A 9 -17.12 -1.04 4.71
N VAL A 10 -16.24 -1.83 5.34
CA VAL A 10 -15.27 -2.68 4.63
C VAL A 10 -15.87 -4.02 4.22
N ARG A 11 -15.85 -4.32 2.92
CA ARG A 11 -16.45 -5.54 2.35
C ARG A 11 -15.62 -6.82 2.55
N TYR A 12 -14.29 -6.73 2.73
CA TYR A 12 -13.39 -7.88 2.73
C TYR A 12 -12.27 -7.76 3.78
N GLY A 13 -11.88 -8.88 4.41
CA GLY A 13 -10.81 -8.89 5.42
C GLY A 13 -9.46 -8.42 4.89
N THR A 14 -9.19 -8.65 3.61
CA THR A 14 -8.01 -8.10 2.90
C THR A 14 -7.99 -6.57 2.93
N HIS A 15 -9.11 -5.90 2.72
CA HIS A 15 -9.16 -4.44 2.79
C HIS A 15 -8.92 -3.93 4.21
N GLN A 16 -9.35 -4.65 5.25
CA GLN A 16 -9.06 -4.26 6.64
C GLN A 16 -7.57 -4.35 6.96
N GLN A 17 -6.91 -5.43 6.52
CA GLN A 17 -5.46 -5.59 6.65
C GLN A 17 -4.70 -4.47 5.93
N GLN A 18 -5.11 -4.13 4.70
CA GLN A 18 -4.49 -3.05 3.95
C GLN A 18 -4.73 -1.68 4.58
N TYR A 19 -5.94 -1.43 5.11
CA TYR A 19 -6.25 -0.22 5.88
C TYR A 19 -5.31 -0.05 7.07
N SER A 20 -5.15 -1.09 7.90
CA SER A 20 -4.28 -1.01 9.08
C SER A 20 -2.83 -0.70 8.72
N ASN A 21 -2.37 -1.17 7.57
CA ASN A 21 -1.01 -0.90 7.10
C ASN A 21 -0.77 0.57 6.76
N PHE A 22 -1.80 1.38 6.49
CA PHE A 22 -1.64 2.84 6.39
C PHE A 22 -1.26 3.50 7.70
N PHE A 23 -1.47 2.84 8.83
CA PHE A 23 -1.21 3.35 10.17
C PHE A 23 -0.05 2.62 10.83
N ALA A 24 0.81 1.96 10.04
CA ALA A 24 1.97 1.23 10.56
C ALA A 24 2.89 2.12 11.42
N ASP A 25 2.93 3.42 11.13
CA ASP A 25 3.65 4.45 11.90
C ASP A 25 3.17 4.61 13.35
N LEU A 26 1.97 4.14 13.68
CA LEU A 26 1.45 4.19 15.05
C LEU A 26 1.93 3.00 15.91
N TYR A 27 2.46 1.95 15.29
CA TYR A 27 2.85 0.72 15.97
C TYR A 27 4.36 0.55 16.12
N SER A 28 5.15 1.46 15.54
CA SER A 28 6.62 1.43 15.63
C SER A 28 7.22 2.85 15.67
N GLY A 29 8.20 3.04 16.55
CA GLY A 29 8.98 4.29 16.64
C GLY A 29 10.20 4.34 15.71
N ALA A 30 10.49 3.26 14.96
CA ALA A 30 11.64 3.20 14.07
C ALA A 30 11.54 4.21 12.90
N ASP A 31 12.67 4.67 12.38
CA ASP A 31 12.69 5.61 11.25
C ASP A 31 12.17 5.00 9.95
N VAL A 32 12.31 3.68 9.81
CA VAL A 32 11.86 2.90 8.66
C VAL A 32 11.08 1.70 9.17
N ILE A 33 9.93 1.45 8.56
CA ILE A 33 9.02 0.36 8.89
C ILE A 33 9.07 -0.67 7.78
N ALA A 34 9.46 -1.89 8.13
CA ALA A 34 9.40 -3.05 7.26
C ALA A 34 8.07 -3.76 7.44
N ILE A 35 7.27 -3.87 6.37
CA ILE A 35 5.98 -4.56 6.39
C ILE A 35 6.11 -5.82 5.54
N MET A 36 5.59 -6.93 6.07
CA MET A 36 5.62 -8.25 5.46
C MET A 36 4.25 -8.89 5.61
N ASP A 37 3.74 -9.48 4.55
CA ASP A 37 2.49 -10.23 4.64
C ASP A 37 2.72 -11.52 5.45
N SER A 38 1.70 -11.95 6.19
CA SER A 38 1.78 -13.10 7.11
C SER A 38 2.03 -14.45 6.42
N ASP A 39 1.82 -14.51 5.11
CA ASP A 39 2.06 -15.66 4.24
C ASP A 39 3.41 -15.59 3.50
N SER A 40 4.27 -14.62 3.87
CA SER A 40 5.65 -14.53 3.38
C SER A 40 6.63 -15.16 4.38
N VAL A 41 7.83 -15.53 3.92
CA VAL A 41 8.92 -16.03 4.78
C VAL A 41 10.28 -15.50 4.31
N LEU A 42 11.15 -15.18 5.28
CA LEU A 42 12.56 -14.86 5.00
C LEU A 42 13.34 -16.18 4.87
N VAL A 43 13.94 -16.41 3.71
CA VAL A 43 14.70 -17.64 3.41
C VAL A 43 16.21 -17.47 3.58
N THR A 44 16.69 -16.24 3.72
CA THR A 44 18.10 -15.91 3.97
C THR A 44 18.22 -14.92 5.12
N ALA A 45 19.37 -14.91 5.79
CA ALA A 45 19.74 -13.81 6.68
C ALA A 45 19.71 -12.50 5.87
N GLN A 46 19.21 -11.44 6.50
CA GLN A 46 19.05 -10.13 5.88
C GLN A 46 20.08 -9.17 6.46
N THR A 47 20.72 -8.36 5.63
CA THR A 47 21.68 -7.35 6.08
C THR A 47 21.21 -5.92 5.76
N PRO A 48 21.64 -4.89 6.50
CA PRO A 48 21.30 -3.51 6.20
C PRO A 48 21.68 -3.08 4.78
N GLU A 49 22.79 -3.59 4.24
CA GLU A 49 23.29 -3.28 2.89
C GLU A 49 22.36 -3.80 1.78
N GLU A 50 21.53 -4.80 2.07
CA GLU A 50 20.49 -5.29 1.15
C GLU A 50 19.22 -4.42 1.21
N TRP A 51 19.03 -3.66 2.28
CA TRP A 51 17.80 -2.91 2.56
C TRP A 51 17.93 -1.43 2.25
N PHE A 52 19.14 -0.89 2.30
CA PHE A 52 19.42 0.54 2.17
C PHE A 52 20.53 0.78 1.16
N ASP A 53 20.42 1.87 0.40
CA ASP A 53 21.51 2.33 -0.45
C ASP A 53 22.60 3.05 0.37
N ASP A 54 23.71 3.43 -0.28
CA ASP A 54 24.83 4.15 0.34
C ASP A 54 24.44 5.49 0.99
N ARG A 55 23.23 5.99 0.72
CA ARG A 55 22.68 7.22 1.30
C ARG A 55 21.68 6.94 2.43
N GLY A 56 21.52 5.68 2.83
CA GLY A 56 20.58 5.25 3.87
C GLY A 56 19.12 5.25 3.43
N ARG A 57 18.82 5.28 2.11
CA ARG A 57 17.44 5.26 1.61
C ARG A 57 16.95 3.83 1.44
N PRO A 58 15.71 3.49 1.84
CA PRO A 58 15.19 2.15 1.67
C PRO A 58 15.11 1.74 0.20
N ILE A 59 15.56 0.52 -0.11
CA ILE A 59 15.46 -0.10 -1.43
C ILE A 59 14.19 -0.96 -1.47
N ASN A 60 13.31 -0.68 -2.42
CA ASN A 60 12.14 -1.51 -2.72
C ASN A 60 12.19 -1.94 -4.20
N ILE A 61 11.87 -3.20 -4.45
CA ILE A 61 11.81 -3.76 -5.80
C ILE A 61 10.36 -3.75 -6.27
N GLY A 62 10.11 -3.20 -7.45
CA GLY A 62 8.82 -3.24 -8.10
C GLY A 62 8.94 -3.69 -9.55
N VAL A 63 7.83 -4.18 -10.13
CA VAL A 63 7.75 -4.59 -11.53
C VAL A 63 6.94 -3.57 -12.34
N THR A 64 7.44 -3.22 -13.52
CA THR A 64 6.76 -2.31 -14.46
C THR A 64 6.16 -3.04 -15.66
N GLN A 65 6.49 -4.33 -15.82
CA GLN A 65 5.93 -5.17 -16.87
C GLN A 65 4.60 -5.76 -16.42
N TRP A 66 3.55 -5.26 -17.04
CA TRP A 66 2.18 -5.68 -16.75
C TRP A 66 1.79 -6.90 -17.60
N SER A 67 0.94 -7.76 -17.05
CA SER A 67 0.34 -8.86 -17.83
C SER A 67 -0.39 -8.30 -19.05
N PRO A 68 -0.32 -8.94 -20.23
CA PRO A 68 -1.12 -8.54 -21.40
C PRO A 68 -2.63 -8.49 -21.10
N ARG A 69 -3.11 -9.29 -20.14
CA ARG A 69 -4.51 -9.31 -19.69
C ARG A 69 -4.88 -8.15 -18.76
N ASN A 70 -3.88 -7.46 -18.20
CA ASN A 70 -4.07 -6.28 -17.38
C ASN A 70 -2.90 -5.30 -17.59
N PRO A 71 -2.87 -4.60 -18.74
CA PRO A 71 -1.71 -3.79 -19.15
C PRO A 71 -1.47 -2.55 -18.29
N LYS A 72 -2.41 -2.20 -17.40
CA LYS A 72 -2.29 -1.08 -16.47
C LYS A 72 -1.86 -1.52 -15.07
N GLY A 73 -1.96 -2.80 -14.74
CA GLY A 73 -1.74 -3.32 -13.40
C GLY A 73 -3.02 -3.40 -12.57
N ARG A 74 -3.11 -4.41 -11.68
CA ARG A 74 -4.32 -4.74 -10.91
C ARG A 74 -4.78 -3.62 -9.98
N TRP A 75 -3.86 -2.78 -9.55
CA TRP A 75 -4.10 -1.75 -8.53
C TRP A 75 -4.22 -0.34 -9.13
N ALA A 76 -4.00 -0.20 -10.44
CA ALA A 76 -3.69 1.10 -11.03
C ALA A 76 -4.85 2.08 -10.98
N ARG A 77 -6.08 1.58 -11.12
CA ARG A 77 -7.28 2.41 -10.95
C ARG A 77 -7.38 2.94 -9.52
N ALA A 78 -7.19 2.07 -8.54
CA ALA A 78 -7.29 2.43 -7.13
C ALA A 78 -6.16 3.38 -6.70
N THR A 79 -4.93 3.15 -7.18
CA THR A 79 -3.79 4.06 -6.97
C THR A 79 -4.08 5.43 -7.57
N ALA A 80 -4.51 5.49 -8.84
CA ALA A 80 -4.82 6.75 -9.49
C ALA A 80 -5.93 7.53 -8.79
N LEU A 81 -6.97 6.85 -8.31
CA LEU A 81 -8.03 7.47 -7.53
C LEU A 81 -7.54 7.95 -6.15
N ALA A 82 -6.65 7.21 -5.49
CA ALA A 82 -6.14 7.58 -4.16
C ALA A 82 -5.31 8.86 -4.20
N ILE A 83 -4.33 8.93 -5.11
CA ILE A 83 -3.27 9.95 -5.06
C ILE A 83 -3.24 10.89 -6.26
N GLY A 84 -4.09 10.68 -7.27
CA GLY A 84 -4.20 11.52 -8.46
C GLY A 84 -3.09 11.28 -9.49
N LYS A 85 -2.35 10.16 -9.40
CA LYS A 85 -1.22 9.82 -10.27
C LYS A 85 -1.33 8.40 -10.82
N PRO A 86 -0.90 8.14 -12.07
CA PRO A 86 -0.86 6.77 -12.59
C PRO A 86 0.08 5.90 -11.75
N GLN A 87 -0.24 4.61 -11.67
CA GLN A 87 0.63 3.66 -10.98
C GLN A 87 1.97 3.52 -11.73
N HIS A 88 3.08 3.64 -11.00
CA HIS A 88 4.42 3.57 -11.57
C HIS A 88 4.94 2.12 -11.72
N ALA A 89 4.77 1.30 -10.67
CA ALA A 89 5.22 -0.08 -10.61
C ALA A 89 4.32 -0.90 -9.67
N ASP A 90 4.41 -2.24 -9.74
CA ASP A 90 3.83 -3.14 -8.72
C ASP A 90 4.88 -3.48 -7.68
N PHE A 91 4.62 -3.09 -6.43
CA PHE A 91 5.51 -3.38 -5.30
C PHE A 91 5.12 -4.64 -4.53
N MET A 92 4.01 -5.31 -4.86
CA MET A 92 3.56 -6.58 -4.25
C MET A 92 4.39 -7.79 -4.75
N VAL A 93 5.70 -7.66 -4.85
CA VAL A 93 6.58 -8.66 -5.48
C VAL A 93 7.78 -9.08 -4.62
N ASN A 94 8.22 -8.25 -3.68
CA ASN A 94 9.37 -8.53 -2.84
C ASN A 94 9.15 -8.01 -1.43
N PHE A 95 9.09 -8.94 -0.47
CA PHE A 95 8.93 -8.64 0.95
C PHE A 95 10.24 -8.85 1.72
N PRO A 96 10.47 -8.07 2.79
CA PRO A 96 9.62 -7.02 3.32
C PRO A 96 9.71 -5.71 2.51
N ILE A 97 8.62 -4.96 2.53
CA ILE A 97 8.57 -3.62 1.93
C ILE A 97 8.97 -2.60 3.00
N ARG A 98 9.96 -1.77 2.70
CA ARG A 98 10.56 -0.82 3.66
C ARG A 98 10.11 0.59 3.36
N ILE A 99 9.39 1.22 4.30
CA ILE A 99 8.78 2.54 4.12
C ILE A 99 9.29 3.48 5.22
N PRO A 100 9.83 4.67 4.88
CA PRO A 100 10.16 5.66 5.90
C PRO A 100 8.92 6.04 6.71
N ARG A 101 9.01 6.04 8.04
CA ARG A 101 7.86 6.27 8.94
C ARG A 101 7.15 7.60 8.67
N ALA A 102 7.89 8.63 8.27
CA ALA A 102 7.34 9.94 7.94
C ALA A 102 6.41 9.94 6.71
N VAL A 103 6.49 8.93 5.83
CA VAL A 103 5.65 8.83 4.63
C VAL A 103 4.19 8.56 4.97
N PHE A 104 3.90 7.75 5.99
CA PHE A 104 2.53 7.38 6.35
C PHE A 104 1.62 8.58 6.66
N PRO A 105 1.95 9.47 7.63
CA PRO A 105 1.12 10.65 7.88
C PRO A 105 1.10 11.63 6.71
N ALA A 106 2.22 11.80 6.00
CA ALA A 106 2.29 12.67 4.83
C ALA A 106 1.36 12.20 3.70
N LEU A 107 1.29 10.89 3.47
CA LEU A 107 0.43 10.27 2.47
C LEU A 107 -1.04 10.36 2.86
N ARG A 108 -1.39 10.07 4.12
CA ARG A 108 -2.77 10.24 4.60
C ARG A 108 -3.22 11.70 4.40
N ALA A 109 -2.40 12.67 4.79
CA ALA A 109 -2.68 14.10 4.57
C ALA A 109 -2.74 14.50 3.09
N HIS A 110 -1.95 13.86 2.21
CA HIS A 110 -2.05 14.06 0.76
C HIS A 110 -3.41 13.60 0.22
N ILE A 111 -3.82 12.37 0.58
CA ILE A 111 -5.09 11.79 0.16
C ILE A 111 -6.26 12.65 0.65
N GLU A 112 -6.23 13.11 1.90
CA GLU A 112 -7.27 13.97 2.46
C GLU A 112 -7.42 15.29 1.69
N ARG A 113 -6.30 15.96 1.41
CA ARG A 113 -6.29 17.20 0.63
C ARG A 113 -6.74 16.99 -0.80
N HIS A 114 -6.33 15.89 -1.43
CA HIS A 114 -6.70 15.58 -2.81
C HIS A 114 -8.21 15.40 -2.98
N HIS A 115 -8.89 14.82 -1.99
CA HIS A 115 -10.31 14.51 -2.03
C HIS A 115 -11.21 15.48 -1.26
N ASN A 116 -10.62 16.40 -0.49
CA ASN A 116 -11.34 17.26 0.45
C ASN A 116 -12.25 16.45 1.39
N ALA A 117 -11.72 15.35 1.95
CA ALA A 117 -12.42 14.43 2.83
C ALA A 117 -11.44 13.73 3.78
N THR A 118 -11.92 13.09 4.86
CA THR A 118 -11.05 12.32 5.77
C THR A 118 -10.48 11.08 5.08
N PHE A 119 -9.30 10.62 5.53
CA PHE A 119 -8.65 9.45 4.97
C PHE A 119 -9.58 8.23 4.91
N ASP A 120 -10.26 7.94 6.02
CA ASP A 120 -11.20 6.82 6.15
C ASP A 120 -12.33 6.91 5.11
N THR A 121 -12.90 8.11 4.93
CA THR A 121 -13.97 8.34 3.95
C THR A 121 -13.48 8.03 2.53
N VAL A 122 -12.27 8.48 2.20
CA VAL A 122 -11.67 8.23 0.89
C VAL A 122 -11.34 6.75 0.70
N PHE A 123 -10.73 6.13 1.71
CA PHE A 123 -10.39 4.71 1.70
C PHE A 123 -11.63 3.86 1.40
N TYR A 124 -12.72 4.04 2.15
CA TYR A 124 -13.94 3.26 1.94
C TYR A 124 -14.55 3.50 0.56
N ARG A 125 -14.59 4.74 0.07
CA ARG A 125 -15.05 5.05 -1.30
C ARG A 125 -14.23 4.33 -2.37
N ILE A 126 -12.90 4.29 -2.24
CA ILE A 126 -12.02 3.61 -3.20
C ILE A 126 -12.27 2.10 -3.15
N THR A 127 -12.34 1.51 -1.95
CA THR A 127 -12.60 0.06 -1.81
C THR A 127 -13.99 -0.37 -2.27
N ASP A 128 -14.98 0.53 -2.26
CA ASP A 128 -16.32 0.26 -2.78
C ASP A 128 -16.39 0.32 -4.31
N CYS A 129 -15.57 1.15 -4.97
CA CYS A 129 -15.65 1.38 -6.42
C CYS A 129 -14.59 0.64 -7.25
N CYS A 130 -13.55 0.09 -6.61
CA CYS A 130 -12.46 -0.65 -7.27
C CYS A 130 -12.56 -2.15 -6.98
N GLU A 131 -13.42 -2.86 -7.72
CA GLU A 131 -13.59 -4.32 -7.58
C GLU A 131 -12.32 -5.13 -7.88
N GLU A 132 -11.43 -4.59 -8.73
CA GLU A 132 -10.13 -5.20 -9.08
C GLU A 132 -9.19 -5.30 -7.87
N GLY A 133 -9.49 -4.52 -6.83
CA GLY A 133 -8.80 -4.48 -5.56
C GLY A 133 -8.00 -3.21 -5.36
N TYR A 134 -7.26 -3.22 -4.27
CA TYR A 134 -6.49 -2.11 -3.75
C TYR A 134 -5.15 -2.67 -3.25
N SER A 135 -4.10 -1.85 -3.23
CA SER A 135 -2.81 -2.22 -2.65
C SER A 135 -2.20 -1.00 -1.95
N GLN A 136 -2.02 -1.11 -0.64
CA GLN A 136 -1.39 -0.09 0.17
C GLN A 136 0.03 0.22 -0.30
N PHE A 137 0.83 -0.80 -0.64
CA PHE A 137 2.22 -0.59 -1.02
C PHE A 137 2.34 0.15 -2.34
N ASN A 138 1.45 -0.16 -3.28
CA ASN A 138 1.37 0.53 -4.57
C ASN A 138 0.84 1.97 -4.48
N ILE A 139 0.31 2.39 -3.35
CA ILE A 139 -0.09 3.77 -3.10
C ILE A 139 1.00 4.50 -2.32
N ILE A 140 1.59 3.83 -1.34
CA ILE A 140 2.63 4.40 -0.47
C ILE A 140 3.93 4.66 -1.24
N LEU A 141 4.32 3.77 -2.15
CA LEU A 141 5.61 3.83 -2.86
C LEU A 141 5.54 4.47 -4.26
N ASN A 142 4.38 5.02 -4.65
CA ASN A 142 4.15 5.51 -6.01
C ASN A 142 4.72 6.90 -6.32
#